data_AF-A0ABD4KVJ0-F1
#
_entry.id   AF-A0ABD4KVJ0-F1
#
_cell.length_a   1.000
_cell.length_b   1.000
_cell.length_c   1.000
_cell.angle_alpha   90.00
_cell.angle_beta   90.00
_cell.angle_gamma   90.00
#
_symmetry.space_group_name_H-M   'P 1'
#
loop_
_entity.id
_entity.type
_entity.pdbx_description
1 polymer ?
#
loop_
_entity_poly.entity_id
_entity_poly.type
_entity_poly.pdbx_seq_one_letter_code
_entity_poly.pdbx_strand_id
1 'polypeptide(L)'
;GLNAPQFALHAAPIKLIERALREEGLPLKISSFTESVYDRCLSLIKNHHHGLGRRTAQDHLNKFVKWLNSRTGSEQLIPSYIMTRQPYRGNTPNYVDNIAEERRKSKVPSSDIMLATAEIFSTVMPSMAEMAKEEGGLRLDGFEERFVASCCAILMVEPARYGDIFLLERDCLVEKTDNKGKTYVALRYRGSKGHPDFYKVIPETAVPLLKRAITWLQHISEPGLILSRFYSNPNSALKNLLAGTGYSEPKHL
;
A
#
# COMPACT_ATOMS: atom_id res chain seq x y z
N GLY A 1 -4.14 -25.90 -25.68
CA GLY A 1 -2.95 -25.09 -25.36
C GLY A 1 -2.88 -24.90 -23.86
N LEU A 2 -1.93 -25.57 -23.23
CA LEU A 2 -1.67 -25.56 -21.79
C LEU A 2 -0.98 -24.27 -21.38
N ASN A 3 -1.74 -23.24 -21.02
CA ASN A 3 -1.25 -22.09 -20.26
C ASN A 3 -2.44 -21.44 -19.54
N ALA A 4 -3.00 -22.16 -18.56
CA ALA A 4 -3.74 -21.48 -17.51
C ALA A 4 -2.73 -20.60 -16.75
N PRO A 5 -3.04 -19.32 -16.49
CA PRO A 5 -2.07 -18.38 -15.94
C PRO A 5 -1.51 -18.94 -14.63
N GLN A 6 -0.18 -19.07 -14.58
CA GLN A 6 0.62 -19.46 -13.42
C GLN A 6 0.35 -18.58 -12.17
N PHE A 7 -0.43 -17.52 -12.32
CA PHE A 7 -0.92 -16.61 -11.30
C PHE A 7 -2.17 -17.11 -10.51
N ALA A 8 -2.79 -18.24 -10.87
CA ALA A 8 -3.98 -18.73 -10.14
C ALA A 8 -3.67 -19.68 -8.96
N LEU A 9 -2.40 -19.94 -8.66
CA LEU A 9 -1.92 -20.68 -7.48
C LEU A 9 -1.60 -19.74 -6.30
N HIS A 10 -2.08 -18.50 -6.32
CA HIS A 10 -1.97 -17.63 -5.16
C HIS A 10 -2.95 -18.07 -4.06
N ALA A 11 -2.38 -18.63 -2.99
CA ALA A 11 -2.85 -18.51 -1.61
C ALA A 11 -4.21 -19.13 -1.22
N ALA A 12 -4.92 -19.80 -2.12
CA ALA A 12 -6.18 -20.51 -1.81
C ALA A 12 -5.92 -22.00 -1.54
N PRO A 13 -5.99 -22.47 -0.28
CA PRO A 13 -5.75 -23.87 0.07
C PRO A 13 -6.63 -24.85 -0.72
N ILE A 14 -7.84 -24.44 -1.08
CA ILE A 14 -8.81 -25.26 -1.84
C ILE A 14 -8.27 -25.63 -3.22
N LYS A 15 -7.70 -24.68 -3.97
CA LYS A 15 -7.16 -24.97 -5.32
C LYS A 15 -5.93 -25.89 -5.25
N LEU A 16 -5.12 -25.74 -4.21
CA LEU A 16 -3.98 -26.60 -3.98
C LEU A 16 -4.41 -28.04 -3.66
N ILE A 17 -5.43 -28.20 -2.81
CA ILE A 17 -6.02 -29.50 -2.48
C ILE A 17 -6.67 -30.12 -3.72
N GLU A 18 -7.46 -29.35 -4.47
CA GLU A 18 -8.06 -29.83 -5.73
C GLU A 18 -6.99 -30.36 -6.68
N ARG A 19 -5.89 -29.62 -6.86
CA ARG A 19 -4.78 -30.06 -7.70
C ARG A 19 -4.13 -31.34 -7.19
N ALA A 20 -3.89 -31.44 -5.89
CA ALA A 20 -3.33 -32.64 -5.27
C ALA A 20 -4.25 -33.85 -5.46
N LEU A 21 -5.56 -33.70 -5.25
CA LEU A 21 -6.55 -34.76 -5.48
C LEU A 21 -6.56 -35.22 -6.94
N ARG A 22 -6.49 -34.29 -7.91
CA ARG A 22 -6.41 -34.63 -9.34
C ARG A 22 -5.15 -35.43 -9.69
N GLU A 23 -4.00 -35.07 -9.14
CA GLU A 23 -2.74 -35.77 -9.40
C GLU A 23 -2.68 -37.16 -8.76
N GLU A 24 -3.35 -37.35 -7.63
CA GLU A 24 -3.48 -38.64 -6.95
C GLU A 24 -4.64 -39.50 -7.51
N GLY A 25 -5.39 -39.00 -8.50
CA GLY A 25 -6.54 -39.72 -9.08
C GLY A 25 -7.72 -39.91 -8.11
N LEU A 26 -7.82 -39.04 -7.09
CA LEU A 26 -8.84 -39.12 -6.04
C LEU A 26 -10.10 -38.29 -6.38
N PRO A 27 -11.27 -38.64 -5.81
CA PRO A 27 -12.48 -37.83 -5.94
C PRO A 27 -12.27 -36.39 -5.45
N LEU A 28 -12.86 -35.42 -6.15
CA LEU A 28 -12.82 -34.00 -5.77
C LEU A 28 -13.80 -33.68 -4.65
N LYS A 29 -13.61 -34.34 -3.50
CA LYS A 29 -14.41 -34.19 -2.29
C LYS A 29 -13.50 -33.87 -1.12
N ILE A 30 -13.95 -33.02 -0.20
CA ILE A 30 -13.16 -32.70 0.99
C ILE A 30 -12.90 -33.93 1.88
N SER A 31 -13.81 -34.90 1.86
CA SER A 31 -13.66 -36.19 2.54
C SER A 31 -12.51 -37.06 1.97
N SER A 32 -12.00 -36.74 0.77
CA SER A 32 -10.83 -37.41 0.18
C SER A 32 -9.51 -36.74 0.58
N PHE A 33 -9.55 -35.65 1.37
CA PHE A 33 -8.35 -34.98 1.84
C PHE A 33 -7.76 -35.70 3.07
N THR A 34 -6.72 -36.47 2.84
CA THR A 34 -5.98 -37.26 3.85
C THR A 34 -4.59 -36.68 4.10
N GLU A 35 -3.85 -37.27 5.04
CA GLU A 35 -2.45 -36.89 5.31
C GLU A 35 -1.54 -37.05 4.07
N SER A 36 -1.77 -38.07 3.22
CA SER A 36 -1.01 -38.22 1.97
C SER A 36 -1.28 -37.09 0.98
N VAL A 37 -2.53 -36.65 0.86
CA VAL A 37 -2.90 -35.50 0.00
C VAL A 37 -2.32 -34.21 0.56
N TYR A 38 -2.25 -34.06 1.89
CA TYR A 38 -1.55 -32.93 2.53
C TYR A 38 -0.05 -32.92 2.20
N ASP A 39 0.63 -34.07 2.26
CA ASP A 39 2.04 -34.18 1.88
C ASP A 39 2.26 -33.89 0.39
N ARG A 40 1.31 -34.29 -0.48
CA ARG A 40 1.31 -33.90 -1.89
C ARG A 40 1.18 -32.39 -2.07
N CYS A 41 0.30 -31.74 -1.29
CA CYS A 41 0.18 -30.28 -1.29
C CYS A 41 1.49 -29.59 -0.91
N LEU A 42 2.23 -30.11 0.09
CA LEU A 42 3.55 -29.59 0.45
C LEU A 42 4.56 -29.76 -0.70
N SER A 43 4.58 -30.91 -1.37
CA SER A 43 5.42 -31.15 -2.55
C SER A 43 5.12 -30.16 -3.68
N LEU A 44 3.84 -29.93 -3.98
CA LEU A 44 3.40 -28.92 -4.95
C LEU A 44 3.87 -27.51 -4.57
N ILE A 45 3.74 -27.14 -3.29
CA ILE A 45 4.26 -25.85 -2.79
C ILE A 45 5.77 -25.74 -3.00
N LYS A 46 6.53 -26.81 -2.75
CA LYS A 46 7.99 -26.83 -2.97
C LYS A 46 8.35 -26.57 -4.44
N ASN A 47 7.61 -27.18 -5.36
CA ASN A 47 7.90 -27.18 -6.78
C ASN A 47 7.45 -25.88 -7.48
N HIS A 48 6.38 -25.25 -7.00
CA HIS A 48 5.77 -24.09 -7.67
C HIS A 48 6.02 -22.75 -6.97
N HIS A 49 6.50 -22.76 -5.72
CA HIS A 49 6.75 -21.52 -4.97
C HIS A 49 8.18 -21.46 -4.42
N HIS A 50 8.69 -20.24 -4.29
CA HIS A 50 10.01 -19.95 -3.74
C HIS A 50 9.93 -18.84 -2.68
N GLY A 51 10.95 -18.75 -1.83
CA GLY A 51 11.10 -17.68 -0.84
C GLY A 51 9.85 -17.47 0.03
N LEU A 52 9.41 -16.22 0.16
CA LEU A 52 8.26 -15.83 0.96
C LEU A 52 6.96 -16.47 0.46
N GLY A 53 6.76 -16.55 -0.86
CA GLY A 53 5.54 -17.15 -1.45
C GLY A 53 5.34 -18.61 -1.03
N ARG A 54 6.44 -19.37 -0.90
CA ARG A 54 6.41 -20.75 -0.40
C ARG A 54 5.92 -20.83 1.05
N ARG A 55 6.41 -19.92 1.90
CA ARG A 55 6.02 -19.85 3.32
C ARG A 55 4.57 -19.43 3.47
N THR A 56 4.15 -18.38 2.76
CA THR A 56 2.76 -17.90 2.79
C THR A 56 1.78 -18.98 2.32
N ALA A 57 2.08 -19.69 1.23
CA ALA A 57 1.24 -20.78 0.75
C ALA A 57 1.10 -21.91 1.78
N GLN A 58 2.21 -22.31 2.42
CA GLN A 58 2.20 -23.29 3.52
C GLN A 58 1.40 -22.81 4.73
N ASP A 59 1.58 -21.56 5.15
CA ASP A 59 0.88 -21.01 6.32
C ASP A 59 -0.63 -20.96 6.09
N HIS A 60 -1.06 -20.64 4.87
CA HIS A 60 -2.49 -20.67 4.50
C HIS A 60 -3.04 -22.09 4.50
N LEU A 61 -2.30 -23.05 3.91
CA LEU A 61 -2.68 -24.47 3.95
C LEU A 61 -2.81 -24.96 5.39
N ASN A 62 -1.82 -24.66 6.24
CA ASN A 62 -1.83 -25.09 7.64
C ASN A 62 -2.96 -24.45 8.45
N LYS A 63 -3.29 -23.17 8.20
CA LYS A 63 -4.47 -22.53 8.82
C LYS A 63 -5.76 -23.23 8.42
N PHE A 64 -5.90 -23.60 7.14
CA PHE A 64 -7.07 -24.32 6.65
C PHE A 64 -7.16 -25.74 7.22
N VAL A 65 -6.05 -26.47 7.27
CA VAL A 65 -6.00 -27.81 7.89
C VAL A 65 -6.35 -27.73 9.39
N LYS A 66 -5.85 -26.73 10.12
CA LYS A 66 -6.22 -26.52 11.53
C LYS A 66 -7.71 -26.26 11.69
N TRP A 67 -8.30 -25.46 10.79
CA TRP A 67 -9.74 -25.23 10.77
C TRP A 67 -10.51 -26.52 10.46
N LEU A 68 -10.06 -27.36 9.52
CA LEU A 68 -10.67 -28.67 9.24
C LEU A 68 -10.57 -29.61 10.45
N ASN A 69 -9.40 -29.69 11.08
CA ASN A 69 -9.17 -30.50 12.28
C ASN A 69 -10.06 -30.07 13.46
N SER A 70 -10.46 -28.80 13.54
CA SER A 70 -11.39 -28.32 14.57
C SER A 70 -12.84 -28.75 14.36
N ARG A 71 -13.18 -29.30 13.18
CA ARG A 71 -14.51 -29.84 12.88
C ARG A 71 -14.55 -31.31 13.28
N THR A 72 -15.25 -31.61 14.37
CA THR A 72 -15.34 -32.97 14.94
C THR A 72 -16.80 -33.41 15.05
N GLY A 73 -17.04 -34.69 15.30
CA GLY A 73 -18.38 -35.26 15.44
C GLY A 73 -19.20 -35.10 14.15
N SER A 74 -20.41 -34.54 14.26
CA SER A 74 -21.31 -34.33 13.12
C SER A 74 -20.83 -33.28 12.11
N GLU A 75 -19.86 -32.43 12.48
CA GLU A 75 -19.28 -31.43 11.57
C GLU A 75 -18.04 -31.95 10.83
N GLN A 76 -17.58 -33.18 11.11
CA GLN A 76 -16.32 -33.70 10.58
C GLN A 76 -16.30 -33.73 9.04
N LEU A 77 -15.38 -32.95 8.44
CA LEU A 77 -15.25 -32.82 6.98
C LEU A 77 -14.16 -33.70 6.38
N ILE A 78 -13.16 -34.06 7.19
CA ILE A 78 -12.01 -34.88 6.79
C ILE A 78 -12.02 -36.21 7.55
N PRO A 79 -11.56 -37.31 6.93
CA PRO A 79 -11.70 -38.66 7.51
C PRO A 79 -10.91 -38.84 8.81
N SER A 80 -9.81 -38.12 8.99
CA SER A 80 -8.96 -38.20 10.16
C SER A 80 -8.25 -36.87 10.41
N TYR A 81 -7.77 -36.68 11.64
CA TYR A 81 -6.90 -35.56 12.00
C TYR A 81 -5.62 -35.56 11.15
N ILE A 82 -5.22 -34.40 10.63
CA ILE A 82 -3.98 -34.22 9.86
C ILE A 82 -2.99 -33.35 10.65
N MET A 83 -1.81 -33.90 10.98
CA MET A 83 -0.78 -33.14 11.69
C MET A 83 -0.12 -32.11 10.76
N THR A 84 -0.28 -30.81 11.06
CA THR A 84 0.34 -29.74 10.26
C THR A 84 1.85 -29.65 10.49
N ARG A 85 2.62 -29.45 9.42
CA ARG A 85 4.08 -29.37 9.43
C ARG A 85 4.55 -28.03 8.85
N GLN A 86 5.76 -27.60 9.20
CA GLN A 86 6.36 -26.37 8.68
C GLN A 86 7.77 -26.58 8.08
N PRO A 87 7.94 -27.48 7.08
CA PRO A 87 9.24 -27.75 6.46
C PRO A 87 9.92 -26.55 5.80
N TYR A 88 9.23 -25.43 5.55
CA TYR A 88 9.81 -24.24 4.91
C TYR A 88 10.05 -23.08 5.88
N ARG A 89 9.83 -23.32 7.17
CA ARG A 89 10.22 -22.40 8.23
C ARG A 89 11.73 -22.52 8.43
N GLY A 90 12.50 -21.90 7.53
CA GLY A 90 13.89 -21.59 7.85
C GLY A 90 13.91 -20.64 9.03
N ASN A 91 14.92 -20.74 9.90
CA ASN A 91 15.33 -19.61 10.74
C ASN A 91 15.40 -18.41 9.80
N THR A 92 14.47 -17.47 9.89
CA THR A 92 14.73 -16.13 9.38
C THR A 92 15.85 -15.64 10.28
N PRO A 93 17.10 -15.55 9.81
CA PRO A 93 18.02 -14.73 10.55
C PRO A 93 17.35 -13.35 10.54
N ASN A 94 17.24 -12.71 11.70
CA ASN A 94 17.04 -11.25 11.73
C ASN A 94 18.24 -10.53 11.07
N TYR A 95 19.25 -11.30 10.63
CA TYR A 95 20.38 -10.91 9.82
C TYR A 95 20.02 -10.85 8.34
N VAL A 96 20.25 -9.68 7.77
CA VAL A 96 20.28 -9.47 6.33
C VAL A 96 21.57 -10.13 5.83
N ASP A 97 21.47 -11.25 5.11
CA ASP A 97 22.65 -11.79 4.45
C ASP A 97 23.14 -10.83 3.34
N ASN A 98 24.40 -10.93 2.95
CA ASN A 98 24.99 -10.04 1.95
C ASN A 98 24.20 -10.04 0.63
N ILE A 99 23.58 -11.19 0.28
CA ILE A 99 22.74 -11.34 -0.91
C ILE A 99 21.46 -10.50 -0.80
N ALA A 100 20.80 -10.52 0.37
CA ALA A 100 19.61 -9.72 0.62
C ALA A 100 19.90 -8.22 0.68
N GLU A 101 21.10 -7.85 1.14
CA GLU A 101 21.57 -6.46 1.13
C GLU A 101 21.91 -5.98 -0.29
N GLU A 102 22.60 -6.79 -1.09
CA GLU A 102 22.85 -6.51 -2.51
C GLU A 102 21.56 -6.36 -3.30
N ARG A 103 20.57 -7.24 -3.08
CA ARG A 103 19.23 -7.13 -3.68
C ARG A 103 18.46 -5.89 -3.23
N ARG A 104 18.75 -5.35 -2.04
CA ARG A 104 18.16 -4.10 -1.59
C ARG A 104 18.82 -2.91 -2.27
N LYS A 105 20.15 -2.89 -2.30
CA LYS A 105 20.93 -1.87 -2.99
C LYS A 105 20.59 -1.80 -4.48
N SER A 106 20.38 -2.92 -5.14
CA SER A 106 19.99 -2.95 -6.55
C SER A 106 18.58 -2.42 -6.85
N LYS A 107 17.74 -2.24 -5.83
CA LYS A 107 16.40 -1.64 -5.95
C LYS A 107 16.38 -0.14 -5.65
N VAL A 108 17.48 0.41 -5.13
CA VAL A 108 17.59 1.85 -4.89
C VAL A 108 17.82 2.52 -6.25
N PRO A 109 17.05 3.57 -6.61
CA PRO A 109 17.25 4.31 -7.85
C PRO A 109 18.68 4.89 -7.93
N SER A 110 19.28 4.88 -9.12
CA SER A 110 20.55 5.56 -9.36
C SER A 110 20.40 7.08 -9.25
N SER A 111 21.52 7.78 -9.05
CA SER A 111 21.53 9.26 -9.01
C SER A 111 20.93 9.87 -10.29
N ASP A 112 21.23 9.30 -11.45
CA ASP A 112 20.71 9.79 -12.74
C ASP A 112 19.19 9.71 -12.81
N ILE A 113 18.59 8.62 -12.29
CA ILE A 113 17.14 8.46 -12.21
C ILE A 113 16.53 9.47 -11.26
N MET A 114 17.18 9.74 -10.12
CA MET A 114 16.72 10.74 -9.15
C MET A 114 16.73 12.15 -9.75
N LEU A 115 17.80 12.50 -10.49
CA LEU A 115 17.92 13.80 -11.17
C LEU A 115 16.88 13.96 -12.28
N ALA A 116 16.71 12.94 -13.14
CA ALA A 116 15.69 12.95 -14.17
C ALA A 116 14.28 13.10 -13.58
N THR A 117 13.99 12.44 -12.46
CA THR A 117 12.71 12.58 -11.76
C THR A 117 12.49 14.00 -11.24
N ALA A 118 13.54 14.64 -10.70
CA ALA A 118 13.48 16.02 -10.24
C ALA A 118 13.32 17.04 -11.40
N GLU A 119 13.92 16.77 -12.55
CA GLU A 119 13.78 17.57 -13.77
C GLU A 119 12.37 17.48 -14.34
N ILE A 120 11.83 16.25 -14.45
CA ILE A 120 10.43 16.03 -14.86
C ILE A 120 9.49 16.78 -13.94
N PHE A 121 9.65 16.63 -12.60
CA PHE A 121 8.83 17.36 -11.64
C PHE A 121 8.90 18.87 -11.87
N SER A 122 10.11 19.41 -12.04
CA SER A 122 10.30 20.85 -12.22
C SER A 122 9.65 21.37 -13.49
N THR A 123 9.60 20.55 -14.55
CA THR A 123 9.02 20.86 -15.86
C THR A 123 7.49 20.82 -15.85
N VAL A 124 6.89 19.78 -15.26
CA VAL A 124 5.43 19.57 -15.35
C VAL A 124 4.65 20.30 -14.27
N MET A 125 5.26 20.51 -13.09
CA MET A 125 4.60 21.13 -11.96
C MET A 125 4.58 22.65 -12.16
N PRO A 126 3.48 23.37 -11.89
CA PRO A 126 3.52 24.83 -11.83
C PRO A 126 4.39 25.30 -10.65
N SER A 127 5.02 26.47 -10.79
CA SER A 127 5.70 27.16 -9.70
C SER A 127 4.70 27.63 -8.64
N MET A 128 5.18 27.91 -7.42
CA MET A 128 4.33 28.48 -6.36
C MET A 128 3.69 29.81 -6.79
N ALA A 129 4.41 30.63 -7.56
CA ALA A 129 3.91 31.91 -8.05
C ALA A 129 2.81 31.73 -9.11
N GLU A 130 2.93 30.72 -9.99
CA GLU A 130 1.87 30.39 -10.94
C GLU A 130 0.63 29.85 -10.24
N MET A 131 0.79 28.95 -9.26
CA MET A 131 -0.33 28.45 -8.46
C MET A 131 -1.04 29.55 -7.67
N ALA A 132 -0.31 30.54 -7.15
CA ALA A 132 -0.87 31.66 -6.40
C ALA A 132 -1.66 32.66 -7.28
N LYS A 133 -1.31 32.79 -8.57
CA LYS A 133 -2.03 33.67 -9.51
C LYS A 133 -3.41 33.13 -9.89
N GLU A 134 -3.69 31.87 -9.59
CA GLU A 134 -4.89 31.16 -10.02
C GLU A 134 -5.86 30.88 -8.86
N GLU A 135 -5.89 31.75 -7.85
CA GLU A 135 -6.85 31.64 -6.74
C GLU A 135 -8.29 31.47 -7.26
N GLY A 136 -8.88 30.29 -7.00
CA GLY A 136 -10.25 29.93 -7.35
C GLY A 136 -10.44 29.16 -8.66
N GLY A 137 -9.38 28.85 -9.42
CA GLY A 137 -9.44 28.07 -10.67
C GLY A 137 -8.99 26.61 -10.51
N LEU A 138 -9.78 25.65 -11.00
CA LEU A 138 -9.39 24.24 -11.01
C LEU A 138 -8.47 23.96 -12.21
N ARG A 139 -7.17 23.77 -11.98
CA ARG A 139 -6.21 23.33 -13.01
C ARG A 139 -6.22 21.81 -13.18
N LEU A 140 -7.06 21.31 -14.07
CA LEU A 140 -7.05 19.89 -14.47
C LEU A 140 -6.05 19.59 -15.59
N ASP A 141 -5.37 20.60 -16.16
CA ASP A 141 -4.38 20.40 -17.20
C ASP A 141 -3.19 19.58 -16.69
N GLY A 142 -2.77 18.58 -17.46
CA GLY A 142 -1.65 17.71 -17.08
C GLY A 142 -1.85 16.97 -15.75
N PHE A 143 -3.10 16.71 -15.35
CA PHE A 143 -3.42 16.10 -14.06
C PHE A 143 -2.61 14.83 -13.80
N GLU A 144 -2.60 13.90 -14.74
CA GLU A 144 -1.93 12.60 -14.59
C GLU A 144 -0.43 12.76 -14.33
N GLU A 145 0.22 13.59 -15.14
CA GLU A 145 1.66 13.87 -15.06
C GLU A 145 2.03 14.56 -13.75
N ARG A 146 1.28 15.59 -13.35
CA ARG A 146 1.50 16.35 -12.12
C ARG A 146 1.19 15.54 -10.86
N PHE A 147 0.17 14.68 -10.92
CA PHE A 147 -0.16 13.78 -9.83
C PHE A 147 0.98 12.80 -9.59
N VAL A 148 1.43 12.10 -10.63
CA VAL A 148 2.55 11.17 -10.55
C VAL A 148 3.82 11.89 -10.08
N ALA A 149 4.13 13.06 -10.65
CA ALA A 149 5.28 13.86 -10.26
C ALA A 149 5.22 14.27 -8.77
N SER A 150 4.05 14.68 -8.27
CA SER A 150 3.84 15.00 -6.85
C SER A 150 4.09 13.80 -5.95
N CYS A 151 3.55 12.62 -6.31
CA CYS A 151 3.79 11.39 -5.56
C CYS A 151 5.29 11.04 -5.54
N CYS A 152 5.98 11.14 -6.68
CA CYS A 152 7.42 10.92 -6.76
C CYS A 152 8.19 11.92 -5.89
N ALA A 153 7.84 13.21 -5.93
CA ALA A 153 8.49 14.23 -5.10
C ALA A 153 8.34 13.93 -3.60
N ILE A 154 7.13 13.57 -3.14
CA ILE A 154 6.91 13.21 -1.74
C ILE A 154 7.77 11.98 -1.36
N LEU A 155 7.79 10.94 -2.20
CA LEU A 155 8.55 9.71 -1.93
C LEU A 155 10.08 9.90 -2.01
N MET A 156 10.57 10.86 -2.79
CA MET A 156 11.99 11.24 -2.82
C MET A 156 12.40 11.95 -1.53
N VAL A 157 11.53 12.79 -0.97
CA VAL A 157 11.80 13.56 0.25
C VAL A 157 11.61 12.71 1.50
N GLU A 158 10.59 11.86 1.49
CA GLU A 158 10.23 11.00 2.59
C GLU A 158 9.91 9.60 2.05
N PRO A 159 10.84 8.63 2.18
CA PRO A 159 10.64 7.27 1.68
C PRO A 159 9.62 6.51 2.56
N ALA A 160 8.35 6.88 2.40
CA ALA A 160 7.19 6.18 2.92
C ALA A 160 6.86 4.96 2.08
N ARG A 161 5.95 4.11 2.60
CA ARG A 161 5.29 3.15 1.72
C ARG A 161 4.40 3.93 0.76
N TYR A 162 4.36 3.51 -0.50
CA TYR A 162 3.51 4.13 -1.52
C TYR A 162 2.04 4.29 -1.09
N GLY A 163 1.50 3.37 -0.31
CA GLY A 163 0.13 3.49 0.21
C GLY A 163 -0.06 4.61 1.24
N ASP A 164 0.97 4.95 2.01
CA ASP A 164 0.86 5.89 3.13
C ASP A 164 0.70 7.34 2.65
N ILE A 165 1.25 7.70 1.48
CA ILE A 165 1.12 9.06 0.92
C ILE A 165 -0.32 9.40 0.53
N PHE A 166 -1.16 8.39 0.25
CA PHE A 166 -2.59 8.59 -0.03
C PHE A 166 -3.45 8.71 1.23
N LEU A 167 -2.85 8.50 2.40
CA LEU A 167 -3.49 8.69 3.70
C LEU A 167 -3.12 10.04 4.33
N LEU A 168 -2.34 10.87 3.63
CA LEU A 168 -2.02 12.21 4.09
C LEU A 168 -3.29 13.07 4.11
N GLU A 169 -3.52 13.69 5.26
CA GLU A 169 -4.61 14.65 5.42
C GLU A 169 -4.26 15.98 4.75
N ARG A 170 -5.27 16.81 4.50
CA ARG A 170 -5.10 18.11 3.85
C ARG A 170 -4.04 18.96 4.55
N ASP A 171 -4.06 19.03 5.89
CA ASP A 171 -3.13 19.77 6.74
C ASP A 171 -1.94 18.93 7.20
N CYS A 172 -1.51 17.95 6.38
CA CYS A 172 -0.40 17.06 6.71
C CYS A 172 0.95 17.77 6.86
N LEU A 173 1.17 18.91 6.20
CA LEU A 173 2.41 19.66 6.32
C LEU A 173 2.34 20.60 7.53
N VAL A 174 3.17 20.35 8.54
CA VAL A 174 3.16 21.10 9.79
C VAL A 174 4.52 21.72 10.09
N GLU A 175 4.50 22.88 10.74
CA GLU A 175 5.69 23.49 11.35
C GLU A 175 5.69 23.18 12.84
N LYS A 176 6.83 22.76 13.35
CA LYS A 176 7.02 22.39 14.76
C LYS A 176 8.29 23.01 15.30
N THR A 177 8.29 23.27 16.60
CA THR A 177 9.48 23.75 17.31
C THR A 177 10.00 22.63 18.20
N ASP A 178 11.29 22.34 18.13
CA ASP A 178 11.93 21.38 19.02
C ASP A 178 12.18 21.96 20.41
N ASN A 179 12.65 21.13 21.34
CA ASN A 179 12.95 21.52 22.71
C ASN A 179 14.12 22.54 22.82
N LYS A 180 14.81 22.81 21.71
CA LYS A 180 15.92 23.79 21.61
C LYS A 180 15.46 25.10 20.95
N GLY A 181 14.17 25.24 20.64
CA GLY A 181 13.62 26.42 19.99
C GLY A 181 13.82 26.46 18.48
N LYS A 182 14.30 25.39 17.84
CA LYS A 182 14.47 25.33 16.39
C LYS A 182 13.17 24.89 15.72
N THR A 183 12.70 25.69 14.77
CA THR A 183 11.57 25.33 13.91
C THR A 183 11.99 24.34 12.83
N TYR A 184 11.18 23.32 12.59
CA TYR A 184 11.35 22.34 11.52
C TYR A 184 9.99 22.03 10.87
N VAL A 185 10.05 21.62 9.61
CA VAL A 185 8.88 21.16 8.86
C VAL A 185 8.77 19.65 8.99
N ALA A 186 7.56 19.15 9.17
CA ALA A 186 7.27 17.73 9.23
C ALA A 186 5.99 17.35 8.47
N LEU A 187 5.93 16.11 8.01
CA LEU A 187 4.70 15.48 7.55
C LEU A 187 4.00 14.77 8.72
N ARG A 188 2.73 15.08 8.95
CA ARG A 188 1.83 14.41 9.88
C ARG A 188 1.19 13.21 9.19
N TYR A 189 1.38 12.04 9.77
CA TYR A 189 0.74 10.80 9.36
C TYR A 189 -0.25 10.36 10.41
N ARG A 190 -1.42 9.91 9.94
CA ARG A 190 -2.44 9.33 10.81
C ARG A 190 -1.97 7.97 11.32
N GLY A 191 -2.10 7.76 12.63
CA GLY A 191 -1.81 6.49 13.26
C GLY A 191 -2.80 5.40 12.82
N SER A 192 -2.35 4.15 12.80
CA SER A 192 -3.21 2.99 12.50
C SER A 192 -3.05 1.90 13.55
N LYS A 193 -4.04 1.02 13.69
CA LYS A 193 -4.01 -0.14 14.62
C LYS A 193 -3.77 0.26 16.09
N GLY A 194 -4.37 1.36 16.52
CA GLY A 194 -4.24 1.88 17.89
C GLY A 194 -2.94 2.65 18.15
N HIS A 195 -2.07 2.82 17.15
CA HIS A 195 -0.95 3.75 17.26
C HIS A 195 -1.43 5.20 17.10
N PRO A 196 -0.82 6.15 17.84
CA PRO A 196 -1.11 7.57 17.68
C PRO A 196 -0.55 8.12 16.37
N ASP A 197 -1.04 9.30 15.98
CA ASP A 197 -0.47 10.07 14.88
C ASP A 197 1.00 10.38 15.14
N PHE A 198 1.78 10.40 14.07
CA PHE A 198 3.22 10.58 14.15
C PHE A 198 3.70 11.55 13.07
N TYR A 199 4.92 12.05 13.27
CA TYR A 199 5.50 13.11 12.44
C TYR A 199 6.82 12.65 11.86
N LYS A 200 7.04 12.92 10.58
CA LYS A 200 8.31 12.69 9.91
C LYS A 200 8.94 14.02 9.53
N VAL A 201 10.11 14.29 10.10
CA VAL A 201 10.85 15.54 9.89
C VAL A 201 11.38 15.57 8.46
N ILE A 202 11.25 16.72 7.82
CA ILE A 202 11.66 16.94 6.43
C ILE A 202 12.98 17.73 6.41
N PRO A 203 13.99 17.30 5.63
CA PRO A 203 15.21 18.07 5.45
C PRO A 203 14.89 19.46 4.91
N GLU A 204 15.52 20.49 5.49
CA GLU A 204 15.25 21.90 5.15
C GLU A 204 15.42 22.19 3.65
N THR A 205 16.41 21.57 3.01
CA THR A 205 16.66 21.68 1.56
C THR A 205 15.54 21.11 0.69
N ALA A 206 14.76 20.18 1.21
CA ALA A 206 13.67 19.51 0.51
C ALA A 206 12.29 20.15 0.77
N VAL A 207 12.19 21.04 1.75
CA VAL A 207 10.94 21.73 2.10
C VAL A 207 10.30 22.46 0.91
N PRO A 208 11.04 23.21 0.06
CA PRO A 208 10.41 23.91 -1.07
C PRO A 208 9.78 22.95 -2.08
N LEU A 209 10.45 21.84 -2.38
CA LEU A 209 9.96 20.79 -3.27
C LEU A 209 8.66 20.17 -2.72
N LEU A 210 8.69 19.81 -1.43
CA LEU A 210 7.54 19.20 -0.75
C LEU A 210 6.35 20.16 -0.66
N LYS A 211 6.58 21.44 -0.28
CA LYS A 211 5.55 22.48 -0.23
C LYS A 211 4.85 22.61 -1.58
N ARG A 212 5.61 22.69 -2.68
CA ARG A 212 5.07 22.79 -4.04
C ARG A 212 4.18 21.60 -4.43
N ALA A 213 4.62 20.38 -4.16
CA ALA A 213 3.83 19.17 -4.45
C ALA A 213 2.53 19.11 -3.62
N ILE A 214 2.60 19.41 -2.32
CA ILE A 214 1.44 19.36 -1.43
C ILE A 214 0.44 20.46 -1.75
N THR A 215 0.89 21.69 -2.02
CA THR A 215 0.00 22.78 -2.41
C THR A 215 -0.80 22.44 -3.66
N TRP A 216 -0.15 21.85 -4.68
CA TRP A 216 -0.86 21.41 -5.87
C TRP A 216 -1.89 20.31 -5.57
N LEU A 217 -1.52 19.30 -4.75
CA LEU A 217 -2.44 18.24 -4.34
C LEU A 217 -3.63 18.77 -3.50
N GLN A 218 -3.41 19.79 -2.67
CA GLN A 218 -4.48 20.45 -1.92
C GLN A 218 -5.46 21.16 -2.87
N HIS A 219 -4.96 21.87 -3.88
CA HIS A 219 -5.81 22.56 -4.86
C HIS A 219 -6.67 21.57 -5.65
N ILE A 220 -6.07 20.46 -6.11
CA ILE A 220 -6.78 19.49 -6.97
C ILE A 220 -7.77 18.61 -6.20
N SER A 221 -7.53 18.38 -4.91
CA SER A 221 -8.43 17.61 -4.05
C SER A 221 -9.61 18.43 -3.50
N GLU A 222 -9.57 19.75 -3.65
CA GLU A 222 -10.57 20.64 -3.07
C GLU A 222 -12.02 20.33 -3.49
N PRO A 223 -12.34 20.13 -4.78
CA PRO A 223 -13.73 19.87 -5.16
C PRO A 223 -14.29 18.62 -4.48
N GLY A 224 -13.47 17.58 -4.32
CA GLY A 224 -13.83 16.37 -3.60
C GLY A 224 -14.07 16.62 -2.12
N LEU A 225 -13.26 17.48 -1.48
CA LEU A 225 -13.44 17.87 -0.08
C LEU A 225 -14.71 18.70 0.13
N ILE A 226 -15.00 19.66 -0.75
CA ILE A 226 -16.24 20.45 -0.74
C ILE A 226 -17.45 19.52 -0.86
N LEU A 227 -17.41 18.59 -1.81
CA LEU A 227 -18.47 17.61 -2.02
C LEU A 227 -18.66 16.70 -0.80
N SER A 228 -17.56 16.25 -0.18
CA SER A 228 -17.61 15.47 1.07
C SER A 228 -18.24 16.25 2.22
N ARG A 229 -17.92 17.55 2.37
CA ARG A 229 -18.53 18.43 3.38
C ARG A 229 -20.02 18.58 3.12
N PHE A 230 -20.43 18.76 1.87
CA PHE A 230 -21.83 18.83 1.49
C PHE A 230 -22.57 17.55 1.85
N TYR A 231 -22.06 16.37 1.50
CA TYR A 231 -22.71 15.10 1.88
C TYR A 231 -22.72 14.85 3.39
N SER A 232 -21.75 15.39 4.14
CA SER A 232 -21.74 15.29 5.61
C SER A 232 -22.80 16.19 6.26
N ASN A 233 -23.07 17.36 5.67
CA ASN A 233 -24.11 18.28 6.12
C ASN A 233 -24.72 19.04 4.94
N PRO A 234 -25.75 18.50 4.27
CA PRO A 234 -26.33 19.10 3.07
C PRO A 234 -26.98 20.46 3.28
N ASN A 235 -27.33 20.79 4.53
CA ASN A 235 -27.96 22.06 4.90
C ASN A 235 -26.94 23.17 5.20
N SER A 236 -25.64 22.87 5.11
CA SER A 236 -24.58 23.86 5.33
C SER A 236 -24.57 24.90 4.21
N ALA A 237 -24.52 26.18 4.57
CA ALA A 237 -24.40 27.27 3.61
C ALA A 237 -23.11 27.13 2.77
N LEU A 238 -23.15 27.57 1.51
CA LEU A 238 -22.02 27.45 0.58
C LEU A 238 -20.72 28.06 1.14
N LYS A 239 -20.77 29.27 1.72
CA LYS A 239 -19.64 29.89 2.44
C LYS A 239 -18.96 28.97 3.46
N ASN A 240 -19.71 28.12 4.15
CA ASN A 240 -19.16 27.21 5.16
C ASN A 240 -18.52 25.99 4.50
N LEU A 241 -19.06 25.55 3.36
CA LEU A 241 -18.46 24.49 2.54
C LEU A 241 -17.13 24.95 1.91
N LEU A 242 -17.07 26.21 1.49
CA LEU A 242 -15.90 26.87 0.90
C LEU A 242 -14.91 27.46 1.94
N ALA A 243 -15.20 27.36 3.23
CA ALA A 243 -14.29 27.87 4.25
C ALA A 243 -12.93 27.13 4.22
N GLY A 244 -11.83 27.89 4.15
CA GLY A 244 -10.46 27.35 4.16
C GLY A 244 -10.02 26.65 2.87
N THR A 245 -10.78 26.81 1.78
CA THR A 245 -10.50 26.17 0.48
C THR A 245 -9.73 27.06 -0.50
N GLY A 246 -9.69 28.38 -0.24
CA GLY A 246 -9.17 29.37 -1.20
C GLY A 246 -10.16 29.70 -2.33
N TYR A 247 -11.34 29.07 -2.37
CA TYR A 247 -12.40 29.39 -3.33
C TYR A 247 -13.37 30.42 -2.73
N SER A 248 -13.78 31.41 -3.52
CA SER A 248 -14.83 32.37 -3.16
C SER A 248 -16.22 31.90 -3.61
N GLU A 249 -17.28 32.37 -2.94
CA GLU A 249 -18.63 32.19 -3.47
C GLU A 249 -18.73 32.80 -4.88
N PRO A 250 -19.37 32.13 -5.85
CA PRO A 250 -19.63 32.71 -7.15
C PRO A 250 -20.38 34.03 -6.99
N LYS A 251 -19.91 35.10 -7.64
CA LYS A 251 -20.54 36.43 -7.59
C LYS A 251 -21.94 36.47 -8.25
N HIS A 252 -22.33 35.39 -8.91
CA HIS A 252 -23.60 35.21 -9.61
C HIS A 252 -24.21 33.86 -9.22
N LEU A 253 -24.80 33.81 -8.03
CA LEU A 253 -25.75 32.79 -7.60
C LEU A 253 -27.06 33.48 -7.23
#